data_AF-A0A352YTU0-F1
#
_entry.id   AF-A0A352YTU0-F1
#
_cell.length_a   1.000
_cell.length_b   1.000
_cell.length_c   1.000
_cell.angle_alpha   90.00
_cell.angle_beta   90.00
_cell.angle_gamma   90.00
#
_symmetry.space_group_name_H-M   'P 1'
#
loop_
_entity.id
_entity.type
_entity.pdbx_description
1 polymer ?
#
loop_
_entity_poly.entity_id
_entity_poly.type
_entity_poly.pdbx_seq_one_letter_code
_entity_poly.pdbx_strand_id
1 'polypeptide(L)'
;MTDNKTIHNKRRRSLPLLIAAQLLIAVITVAIILIVGLKIKPLIEKKVELEQTVVSLERNKVNLENTIHNLERNVNELETRIRETTVFDRNRYQMNWDNAKMLLSGAGYKQERLIIDIIEMKYSGVGWKLNGYSPDVGFDSPSFAAWLLNKNEILLIEPSQRYRLPELLRETDNPGIGDLIFYDSGYAMFYFRDRNGHPFCIGMTPLGIVALEINFGPRLIKYGKLKY
;
A
#
# COMPACT_ATOMS: atom_id res chain seq x y z
N MET A 1 22.69 90.05 77.99
CA MET A 1 22.47 88.58 78.03
C MET A 1 20.97 88.39 77.84
N THR A 2 20.38 87.81 76.80
CA THR A 2 20.73 86.80 75.77
C THR A 2 19.53 86.87 74.79
N ASP A 3 19.69 87.11 73.49
CA ASP A 3 20.03 86.18 72.40
C ASP A 3 18.81 85.49 71.73
N ASN A 4 18.92 85.27 70.40
CA ASN A 4 18.11 84.44 69.48
C ASN A 4 16.71 84.93 69.01
N LYS A 5 16.26 84.71 67.77
CA LYS A 5 16.84 84.02 66.58
C LYS A 5 16.11 84.45 65.30
N THR A 6 16.88 84.73 64.28
CA THR A 6 16.48 84.88 62.88
C THR A 6 16.06 83.51 62.31
N ILE A 7 14.92 83.41 61.63
CA ILE A 7 14.63 82.27 60.74
C ILE A 7 14.42 82.79 59.31
N HIS A 8 15.39 82.43 58.48
CA HIS A 8 15.43 82.55 57.03
C HIS A 8 14.24 81.87 56.37
N ASN A 9 13.57 82.58 55.44
CA ASN A 9 12.66 81.96 54.49
C ASN A 9 13.31 81.96 53.09
N LYS A 10 13.78 80.78 52.67
CA LYS A 10 14.55 80.53 51.44
C LYS A 10 13.60 80.42 50.25
N ARG A 11 13.35 81.54 49.56
CA ARG A 11 12.50 81.60 48.34
C ARG A 11 13.25 81.07 47.10
N ARG A 12 12.59 80.12 46.42
CA ARG A 12 12.51 79.92 44.95
C ARG A 12 13.81 79.96 44.11
N ARG A 13 14.49 78.81 43.96
CA ARG A 13 15.43 78.54 42.84
C ARG A 13 15.32 77.13 42.20
N SER A 14 14.35 76.30 42.59
CA SER A 14 14.29 74.88 42.17
C SER A 14 13.44 74.55 40.94
N LEU A 15 12.56 75.45 40.48
CA LEU A 15 11.65 75.19 39.36
C LEU A 15 12.33 74.95 37.99
N PRO A 16 13.30 75.77 37.53
CA PRO A 16 13.92 75.54 36.22
C PRO A 16 14.80 74.27 36.20
N LEU A 17 15.37 73.89 37.35
CA LEU A 17 16.17 72.67 37.48
C LEU A 17 15.31 71.40 37.38
N LEU A 18 14.10 71.43 37.96
CA LEU A 18 13.13 70.34 37.87
C LEU A 18 12.62 70.15 36.44
N ILE A 19 12.34 71.22 35.71
CA ILE A 19 11.90 71.16 34.30
C ILE A 19 13.01 70.59 33.41
N ALA A 20 14.26 71.01 33.61
CA ALA A 20 15.40 70.48 32.88
C ALA A 20 15.64 68.99 33.17
N ALA A 21 15.52 68.56 34.43
CA ALA A 21 15.62 67.14 34.80
C ALA A 21 14.49 66.31 34.19
N GLN A 22 13.25 66.83 34.17
CA GLN A 22 12.10 66.16 33.56
C GLN A 22 12.29 65.95 32.05
N LEU A 23 12.81 66.96 31.34
CA LEU A 23 13.12 66.88 29.91
C LEU A 23 14.25 65.87 29.62
N LEU A 24 15.29 65.85 30.45
CA LEU A 24 16.39 64.88 30.32
C LEU A 24 15.87 63.45 30.47
N ILE A 25 15.04 63.20 31.49
CA ILE A 25 14.41 61.88 31.71
C ILE A 25 13.56 61.51 30.50
N ALA A 26 12.73 62.42 29.99
CA ALA A 26 11.89 62.17 28.82
C ALA A 26 12.72 61.76 27.59
N VAL A 27 13.82 62.47 27.31
CA VAL A 27 14.74 62.15 26.21
C VAL A 27 15.38 60.77 26.40
N ILE A 28 15.83 60.45 27.61
CA ILE A 28 16.41 59.13 27.93
C ILE A 28 15.38 58.02 27.73
N THR A 29 14.13 58.19 28.20
CA THR A 29 13.06 57.21 27.97
C THR A 29 12.77 56.98 26.50
N VAL A 30 12.71 58.04 25.68
CA VAL A 30 12.49 57.90 24.22
C VAL A 30 13.66 57.17 23.56
N ALA A 31 14.90 57.49 23.95
CA ALA A 31 16.10 56.82 23.44
C ALA A 31 16.10 55.32 23.78
N ILE A 32 15.72 54.95 25.01
CA ILE A 32 15.60 53.54 25.43
C ILE A 32 14.53 52.83 24.60
N ILE A 33 13.35 53.43 24.45
CA ILE A 33 12.24 52.84 23.64
C ILE A 33 12.68 52.62 22.19
N LEU A 34 13.40 53.56 21.58
CA LEU A 34 13.94 53.43 20.22
C LEU A 34 14.96 52.30 20.11
N ILE A 35 15.92 52.21 21.04
CA ILE A 35 16.94 51.14 21.05
C ILE A 35 16.30 49.77 21.22
N VAL A 36 15.32 49.67 22.12
CA VAL A 36 14.56 48.44 22.38
C VAL A 36 13.73 48.06 21.15
N GLY A 37 13.01 49.00 20.54
CA GLY A 37 12.23 48.77 19.32
C GLY A 37 13.08 48.30 18.14
N LEU A 38 14.26 48.90 17.94
CA LEU A 38 15.22 48.51 16.90
C LEU A 38 15.77 47.09 17.11
N LYS A 39 15.97 46.65 18.36
CA LYS A 39 16.44 45.29 18.66
C LYS A 39 15.34 44.24 18.64
N ILE A 40 14.11 44.58 18.98
CA ILE A 40 12.98 43.63 19.04
C ILE A 40 12.46 43.27 17.64
N LYS A 41 12.38 44.23 16.72
CA LYS A 41 11.87 43.99 15.36
C LYS A 41 12.57 42.82 14.63
N PRO A 42 13.91 42.76 14.53
CA PRO A 42 14.59 41.64 13.87
C PRO A 42 14.44 40.31 14.61
N LEU A 43 14.20 40.33 15.93
CA LEU A 43 13.93 39.11 16.70
C LEU A 43 12.53 38.55 16.42
N ILE A 44 11.53 39.42 16.22
CA ILE A 44 10.17 39.01 15.82
C ILE A 44 10.20 38.40 14.42
N GLU A 45 10.90 39.02 13.47
CA GLU A 45 11.03 38.51 12.09
C GLU A 45 11.71 37.13 12.09
N LYS A 46 12.82 36.98 12.81
CA LYS A 46 13.48 35.67 12.97
C LYS A 46 12.59 34.63 13.64
N LYS A 47 11.78 35.01 14.62
CA LYS A 47 10.84 34.08 15.29
C LYS A 47 9.80 33.57 14.29
N VAL A 48 9.23 34.46 13.47
CA VAL A 48 8.24 34.09 12.45
C VAL A 48 8.86 33.19 11.37
N GLU A 49 10.09 33.50 10.92
CA GLU A 49 10.82 32.67 9.96
C GLU A 49 11.12 31.27 10.52
N LEU A 50 11.54 31.19 11.80
CA LEU A 50 11.76 29.92 12.48
C LEU A 50 10.46 29.13 12.61
N GLU A 51 9.35 29.78 12.98
CA GLU A 51 8.04 29.13 13.07
C GLU A 51 7.59 28.56 11.71
N GLN A 52 7.79 29.30 10.62
CA GLN A 52 7.52 28.79 9.27
C GLN A 52 8.42 27.62 8.89
N THR A 53 9.70 27.69 9.26
CA THR A 53 10.67 26.62 9.01
C THR A 53 10.28 25.36 9.75
N VAL A 54 9.91 25.46 11.04
CA VAL A 54 9.43 24.34 11.85
C VAL A 54 8.19 23.70 11.23
N VAL A 55 7.19 24.50 10.83
CA VAL A 55 5.97 23.99 10.19
C VAL A 55 6.27 23.27 8.87
N SER A 56 7.19 23.79 8.05
CA SER A 56 7.57 23.11 6.80
C SER A 56 8.33 21.81 7.05
N LEU A 57 9.21 21.78 8.06
CA LEU A 57 9.91 20.56 8.48
C LEU A 57 8.94 19.50 9.03
N GLU A 58 7.92 19.88 9.79
CA GLU A 58 6.88 18.97 10.28
C GLU A 58 6.09 18.34 9.13
N ARG A 59 5.69 19.13 8.13
CA ARG A 59 5.02 18.60 6.93
C ARG A 59 5.92 17.64 6.16
N ASN A 60 7.18 18.00 5.98
CA ASN A 60 8.15 17.15 5.30
C ASN A 60 8.37 15.83 6.06
N LYS A 61 8.44 15.89 7.40
CA LYS A 61 8.55 14.70 8.25
C LYS A 61 7.35 13.77 8.04
N VAL A 62 6.12 14.28 8.10
CA VAL A 62 4.90 13.48 7.87
C VAL A 62 4.89 12.86 6.46
N ASN A 63 5.28 13.62 5.44
CA ASN A 63 5.36 13.11 4.07
C ASN A 63 6.41 11.98 3.93
N LEU A 64 7.57 12.14 4.58
CA LEU A 64 8.62 11.11 4.60
C LEU A 64 8.15 9.87 5.36
N GLU A 65 7.49 10.02 6.50
CA GLU A 65 6.91 8.91 7.27
C GLU A 65 5.89 8.11 6.42
N ASN A 66 4.99 8.79 5.71
CA ASN A 66 4.05 8.15 4.79
C ASN A 66 4.75 7.43 3.64
N THR A 67 5.82 8.02 3.11
CA THR A 67 6.62 7.41 2.03
C THR A 67 7.34 6.16 2.53
N ILE A 68 7.94 6.21 3.72
CA ILE A 68 8.57 5.06 4.38
C ILE A 68 7.55 3.93 4.57
N HIS A 69 6.36 4.23 5.11
CA HIS A 69 5.31 3.21 5.29
C HIS A 69 4.86 2.56 3.97
N ASN A 70 4.76 3.35 2.89
CA ASN A 70 4.44 2.82 1.57
C ASN A 70 5.57 1.93 1.02
N LEU A 71 6.83 2.34 1.20
CA LEU A 71 7.99 1.56 0.80
C LEU A 71 8.11 0.26 1.60
N GLU A 72 7.89 0.28 2.91
CA GLU A 72 7.88 -0.91 3.75
C GLU A 72 6.80 -1.90 3.32
N ARG A 73 5.60 -1.42 2.97
CA ARG A 73 4.55 -2.27 2.38
C ARG A 73 4.99 -2.89 1.06
N ASN A 74 5.60 -2.11 0.18
CA ASN A 74 6.10 -2.61 -1.10
C ASN A 74 7.25 -3.62 -0.93
N VAL A 75 8.16 -3.39 0.02
CA VAL A 75 9.26 -4.31 0.32
C VAL A 75 8.71 -5.63 0.86
N ASN A 76 7.79 -5.59 1.82
CA ASN A 76 7.16 -6.80 2.36
C ASN A 76 6.40 -7.59 1.27
N GLU A 77 5.72 -6.89 0.36
CA GLU A 77 5.06 -7.50 -0.78
C GLU A 77 6.08 -8.13 -1.74
N LEU A 78 7.15 -7.42 -2.07
CA LEU A 78 8.23 -7.92 -2.93
C LEU A 78 8.96 -9.12 -2.32
N GLU A 79 9.27 -9.09 -1.03
CA GLU A 79 9.87 -10.23 -0.32
C GLU A 79 8.95 -11.45 -0.35
N THR A 80 7.66 -11.25 -0.15
CA THR A 80 6.66 -12.32 -0.22
C THR A 80 6.60 -12.89 -1.63
N ARG A 81 6.58 -12.03 -2.66
CA ARG A 81 6.66 -12.45 -4.07
C ARG A 81 7.94 -13.20 -4.39
N ILE A 82 9.10 -12.80 -3.86
CA ILE A 82 10.37 -13.49 -4.08
C ILE A 82 10.34 -14.87 -3.45
N ARG A 83 9.88 -14.99 -2.19
CA ARG A 83 9.72 -16.29 -1.52
C ARG A 83 8.80 -17.20 -2.31
N GLU A 84 7.63 -16.70 -2.70
CA GLU A 84 6.65 -17.42 -3.50
C GLU A 84 7.21 -17.83 -4.87
N THR A 85 7.93 -16.94 -5.56
CA THR A 85 8.59 -17.22 -6.85
C THR A 85 9.56 -18.39 -6.75
N THR A 86 10.41 -18.43 -5.72
CA THR A 86 11.37 -19.54 -5.55
C THR A 86 10.68 -20.88 -5.30
N VAL A 87 9.53 -20.85 -4.63
CA VAL A 87 8.71 -22.03 -4.39
C VAL A 87 8.03 -22.49 -5.69
N PHE A 88 7.48 -21.56 -6.48
CA PHE A 88 6.83 -21.89 -7.74
C PHE A 88 7.81 -22.42 -8.78
N ASP A 89 8.96 -21.80 -8.94
CA ASP A 89 9.95 -22.23 -9.94
C ASP A 89 10.50 -23.64 -9.66
N ARG A 90 10.67 -24.00 -8.38
CA ARG A 90 11.09 -25.36 -7.99
C ARG A 90 10.01 -26.41 -8.22
N ASN A 91 8.74 -26.03 -8.12
CA ASN A 91 7.60 -26.93 -8.21
C ASN A 91 6.85 -26.80 -9.55
N ARG A 92 7.50 -26.23 -10.57
CA ARG A 92 6.95 -26.18 -11.92
C ARG A 92 6.71 -27.59 -12.44
N TYR A 93 5.47 -27.84 -12.82
CA TYR A 93 5.12 -29.02 -13.57
C TYR A 93 5.55 -28.82 -15.03
N GLN A 94 6.43 -29.68 -15.53
CA GLN A 94 6.94 -29.60 -16.89
C GLN A 94 5.87 -30.03 -17.90
N MET A 95 5.00 -29.09 -18.24
CA MET A 95 4.00 -29.27 -19.29
C MET A 95 4.52 -28.77 -20.63
N ASN A 96 4.37 -29.60 -21.68
CA ASN A 96 4.49 -29.11 -23.05
C ASN A 96 3.17 -28.41 -23.45
N TRP A 97 3.19 -27.08 -23.41
CA TRP A 97 2.04 -26.22 -23.74
C TRP A 97 1.61 -26.33 -25.20
N ASP A 98 2.54 -26.66 -26.11
CA ASP A 98 2.24 -26.88 -27.53
C ASP A 98 1.49 -28.20 -27.75
N ASN A 99 1.55 -29.13 -26.78
CA ASN A 99 0.82 -30.40 -26.80
C ASN A 99 -0.44 -30.38 -25.91
N ALA A 100 -1.09 -29.22 -25.81
CA ALA A 100 -2.34 -29.03 -25.09
C ALA A 100 -3.47 -29.99 -25.48
N LYS A 101 -3.42 -30.58 -26.69
CA LYS A 101 -4.32 -31.66 -27.12
C LYS A 101 -4.39 -32.82 -26.10
N MET A 102 -3.35 -32.99 -25.29
CA MET A 102 -3.36 -33.93 -24.17
C MET A 102 -4.38 -33.59 -23.08
N LEU A 103 -4.55 -32.32 -22.74
CA LEU A 103 -5.55 -31.89 -21.75
C LEU A 103 -6.97 -31.97 -22.30
N LEU A 104 -7.11 -31.85 -23.61
CA LEU A 104 -8.39 -31.92 -24.31
C LEU A 104 -8.90 -33.36 -24.46
N SER A 105 -8.01 -34.35 -24.37
CA SER A 105 -8.36 -35.76 -24.54
C SER A 105 -9.19 -36.26 -23.34
N GLY A 106 -10.52 -36.29 -23.50
CA GLY A 106 -11.47 -36.66 -22.44
C GLY A 106 -12.18 -35.47 -21.77
N ALA A 107 -11.94 -34.25 -22.26
CA ALA A 107 -12.65 -33.04 -21.86
C ALA A 107 -14.00 -32.93 -22.60
N GLY A 108 -15.04 -32.46 -21.92
CA GLY A 108 -16.26 -32.01 -22.58
C GLY A 108 -16.08 -30.62 -23.20
N TYR A 109 -17.07 -30.17 -23.97
CA TYR A 109 -17.00 -28.91 -24.73
C TYR A 109 -16.63 -27.69 -23.87
N LYS A 110 -17.22 -27.54 -22.68
CA LYS A 110 -16.91 -26.43 -21.78
C LYS A 110 -15.52 -26.53 -21.15
N GLN A 111 -15.07 -27.74 -20.82
CA GLN A 111 -13.69 -27.95 -20.35
C GLN A 111 -12.67 -27.59 -21.44
N GLU A 112 -12.93 -27.97 -22.69
CA GLU A 112 -12.05 -27.67 -23.81
C GLU A 112 -11.88 -26.16 -24.01
N ARG A 113 -12.99 -25.40 -24.01
CA ARG A 113 -12.92 -23.93 -24.12
C ARG A 113 -12.16 -23.30 -22.95
N LEU A 114 -12.40 -23.76 -21.72
CA LEU A 114 -11.66 -23.33 -20.54
C LEU A 114 -10.14 -23.56 -20.71
N ILE A 115 -9.74 -24.74 -21.20
CA ILE A 115 -8.34 -25.08 -21.42
C ILE A 115 -7.71 -24.19 -22.49
N ILE A 116 -8.41 -24.00 -23.62
CA ILE A 116 -7.96 -23.13 -24.72
C ILE A 116 -7.76 -21.70 -24.19
N ASP A 117 -8.72 -21.17 -23.44
CA ASP A 117 -8.62 -19.83 -22.86
C ASP A 117 -7.40 -19.68 -21.93
N ILE A 118 -7.15 -20.67 -21.07
CA ILE A 118 -5.96 -20.67 -20.19
C ILE A 118 -4.67 -20.58 -21.02
N ILE A 119 -4.59 -21.34 -22.11
CA ILE A 119 -3.41 -21.41 -22.97
C ILE A 119 -3.24 -20.11 -23.77
N GLU A 120 -4.31 -19.60 -24.37
CA GLU A 120 -4.27 -18.33 -25.11
C GLU A 120 -3.84 -17.19 -24.21
N MET A 121 -4.38 -17.10 -22.99
CA MET A 121 -4.00 -16.06 -22.03
C MET A 121 -2.55 -16.20 -21.57
N LYS A 122 -2.05 -17.44 -21.44
CA LYS A 122 -0.64 -17.70 -21.15
C LYS A 122 0.26 -17.17 -22.26
N TYR A 123 0.00 -17.53 -23.52
CA TYR A 123 0.81 -17.06 -24.66
C TYR A 123 0.69 -15.56 -24.90
N SER A 124 -0.47 -14.97 -24.57
CA SER A 124 -0.68 -13.52 -24.63
C SER A 124 0.05 -12.77 -23.51
N GLY A 125 0.68 -13.47 -22.56
CA GLY A 125 1.44 -12.85 -21.48
C GLY A 125 0.57 -12.15 -20.45
N VAL A 126 -0.66 -12.60 -20.23
CA VAL A 126 -1.54 -12.04 -19.18
C VAL A 126 -0.83 -12.12 -17.83
N GLY A 127 -0.64 -10.95 -17.21
CA GLY A 127 0.17 -10.79 -16.01
C GLY A 127 -0.60 -10.97 -14.71
N TRP A 128 0.16 -11.11 -13.63
CA TRP A 128 -0.38 -11.07 -12.28
C TRP A 128 -0.64 -9.64 -11.83
N LYS A 129 -1.81 -9.43 -11.21
CA LYS A 129 -2.17 -8.18 -10.56
C LYS A 129 -3.11 -8.44 -9.41
N LEU A 130 -2.70 -8.11 -8.19
CA LEU A 130 -3.59 -8.14 -7.03
C LEU A 130 -4.85 -7.33 -7.32
N ASN A 131 -6.01 -7.93 -7.06
CA ASN A 131 -7.34 -7.40 -7.38
C ASN A 131 -7.68 -7.19 -8.86
N GLY A 132 -6.78 -7.54 -9.79
CA GLY A 132 -7.03 -7.46 -11.23
C GLY A 132 -8.16 -8.40 -11.67
N TYR A 133 -8.92 -8.01 -12.69
CA TYR A 133 -10.18 -8.67 -13.06
C TYR A 133 -10.40 -8.82 -14.58
N SER A 134 -9.40 -8.47 -15.39
CA SER A 134 -9.50 -8.55 -16.84
C SER A 134 -8.13 -8.82 -17.48
N PRO A 135 -8.08 -9.38 -18.70
CA PRO A 135 -6.82 -9.73 -19.36
C PRO A 135 -5.85 -8.56 -19.56
N ASP A 136 -6.38 -7.36 -19.78
CA ASP A 136 -5.62 -6.10 -19.95
C ASP A 136 -5.03 -5.56 -18.65
N VAL A 137 -5.69 -5.79 -17.51
CA VAL A 137 -5.20 -5.38 -16.18
C VAL A 137 -4.31 -6.45 -15.54
N GLY A 138 -4.56 -7.72 -15.88
CA GLY A 138 -4.03 -8.89 -15.18
C GLY A 138 -4.99 -9.39 -14.10
N PHE A 139 -4.56 -10.45 -13.40
CA PHE A 139 -5.38 -11.12 -12.40
C PHE A 139 -4.59 -11.54 -11.16
N ASP A 140 -5.25 -11.68 -10.03
CA ASP A 140 -4.81 -12.61 -9.00
C ASP A 140 -5.46 -13.99 -9.22
N SER A 141 -5.08 -14.98 -8.41
CA SER A 141 -5.51 -16.36 -8.62
C SER A 141 -7.03 -16.56 -8.56
N PRO A 142 -7.75 -16.09 -7.51
CA PRO A 142 -9.20 -16.22 -7.48
C PRO A 142 -9.90 -15.44 -8.60
N SER A 143 -9.41 -14.25 -8.95
CA SER A 143 -10.01 -13.45 -10.02
C SER A 143 -9.82 -14.09 -11.39
N PHE A 144 -8.66 -14.72 -11.65
CA PHE A 144 -8.41 -15.48 -12.87
C PHE A 144 -9.37 -16.66 -13.00
N ALA A 145 -9.51 -17.45 -11.94
CA ALA A 145 -10.44 -18.57 -11.91
C ALA A 145 -11.89 -18.10 -12.13
N ALA A 146 -12.33 -17.08 -11.41
CA ALA A 146 -13.69 -16.55 -11.54
C ALA A 146 -13.98 -16.00 -12.95
N TRP A 147 -13.03 -15.28 -13.55
CA TRP A 147 -13.18 -14.75 -14.91
C TRP A 147 -13.34 -15.85 -15.94
N LEU A 148 -12.52 -16.91 -15.87
CA LEU A 148 -12.61 -18.05 -16.78
C LEU A 148 -13.92 -18.82 -16.64
N LEU A 149 -14.41 -19.00 -15.41
CA LEU A 149 -15.68 -19.65 -15.14
C LEU A 149 -16.87 -18.86 -15.69
N ASN A 150 -16.84 -17.53 -15.56
CA ASN A 150 -17.83 -16.63 -16.16
C ASN A 150 -17.78 -16.66 -17.69
N LYS A 151 -16.59 -16.48 -18.28
CA LYS A 151 -16.39 -16.45 -19.75
C LYS A 151 -16.87 -17.75 -20.42
N ASN A 152 -16.68 -18.89 -19.77
CA ASN A 152 -17.04 -20.20 -20.29
C ASN A 152 -18.43 -20.67 -19.85
N GLU A 153 -19.22 -19.80 -19.19
CA GLU A 153 -20.58 -20.10 -18.73
C GLU A 153 -20.66 -21.38 -17.88
N ILE A 154 -19.63 -21.61 -17.05
CA ILE A 154 -19.53 -22.75 -16.15
C ILE A 154 -20.20 -22.42 -14.82
N LEU A 155 -19.89 -21.26 -14.26
CA LEU A 155 -20.49 -20.75 -13.02
C LEU A 155 -20.48 -19.23 -13.04
N LEU A 156 -21.66 -18.63 -12.84
CA LEU A 156 -21.79 -17.18 -12.72
C LEU A 156 -21.31 -16.73 -11.33
N ILE A 157 -20.28 -15.89 -11.31
CA ILE A 157 -19.64 -15.38 -10.10
C ILE A 157 -19.59 -13.86 -10.17
N GLU A 158 -20.25 -13.22 -9.21
CA GLU A 158 -20.19 -11.77 -9.05
C GLU A 158 -18.77 -11.34 -8.63
N PRO A 159 -18.29 -10.15 -9.04
CA PRO A 159 -16.95 -9.67 -8.68
C PRO A 159 -16.68 -9.68 -7.17
N SER A 160 -17.70 -9.42 -6.35
CA SER A 160 -17.61 -9.42 -4.88
C SER A 160 -17.44 -10.83 -4.27
N GLN A 161 -17.73 -11.89 -5.03
CA GLN A 161 -17.71 -13.27 -4.57
C GLN A 161 -16.45 -14.04 -5.01
N ARG A 162 -15.56 -13.44 -5.80
CA ARG A 162 -14.37 -14.13 -6.36
C ARG A 162 -13.46 -14.75 -5.28
N TYR A 163 -13.32 -14.11 -4.12
CA TYR A 163 -12.53 -14.67 -3.00
C TYR A 163 -13.28 -15.71 -2.17
N ARG A 164 -14.58 -15.88 -2.44
CA ARG A 164 -15.46 -16.86 -1.80
C ARG A 164 -15.71 -18.08 -2.68
N LEU A 165 -14.98 -18.22 -3.80
CA LEU A 165 -15.01 -19.41 -4.66
C LEU A 165 -15.00 -20.74 -3.89
N PRO A 166 -14.19 -20.93 -2.82
CA PRO A 166 -14.29 -22.11 -1.98
C PRO A 166 -15.72 -22.38 -1.50
N GLU A 167 -16.43 -21.39 -0.98
CA GLU A 167 -17.77 -21.53 -0.40
C GLU A 167 -18.85 -21.81 -1.46
N LEU A 168 -18.62 -21.40 -2.70
CA LEU A 168 -19.58 -21.55 -3.80
C LEU A 168 -19.58 -22.96 -4.41
N LEU A 169 -18.49 -23.71 -4.25
CA LEU A 169 -18.31 -25.01 -4.89
C LEU A 169 -18.53 -26.16 -3.92
N ARG A 170 -19.19 -27.20 -4.43
CA ARG A 170 -19.33 -28.47 -3.70
C ARG A 170 -17.96 -29.14 -3.60
N GLU A 171 -17.59 -29.57 -2.41
CA GLU A 171 -16.37 -30.32 -2.18
C GLU A 171 -16.39 -31.71 -2.84
N THR A 172 -15.22 -32.23 -3.19
CA THR A 172 -15.04 -33.56 -3.78
C THR A 172 -13.66 -34.13 -3.45
N ASP A 173 -13.57 -35.44 -3.23
CA ASP A 173 -12.27 -36.14 -3.12
C ASP A 173 -11.78 -36.69 -4.46
N ASN A 174 -12.64 -36.64 -5.49
CA ASN A 174 -12.37 -37.13 -6.83
C ASN A 174 -12.49 -35.98 -7.85
N PRO A 175 -11.51 -35.05 -7.89
CA PRO A 175 -11.50 -33.97 -8.87
C PRO A 175 -11.32 -34.53 -10.29
N GLY A 176 -12.11 -33.98 -11.21
CA GLY A 176 -11.98 -34.18 -12.65
C GLY A 176 -11.26 -33.00 -13.30
N ILE A 177 -10.88 -33.17 -14.56
CA ILE A 177 -10.20 -32.13 -15.35
C ILE A 177 -11.03 -30.84 -15.33
N GLY A 178 -10.36 -29.74 -14.98
CA GLY A 178 -10.92 -28.40 -14.86
C GLY A 178 -11.54 -28.08 -13.50
N ASP A 179 -11.77 -29.04 -12.60
CA ASP A 179 -12.24 -28.73 -11.24
C ASP A 179 -11.24 -27.81 -10.50
N LEU A 180 -11.67 -27.08 -9.48
CA LEU A 180 -10.78 -26.17 -8.76
C LEU A 180 -10.06 -26.86 -7.59
N ILE A 181 -8.85 -26.42 -7.31
CA ILE A 181 -8.05 -26.72 -6.12
C ILE A 181 -7.89 -25.42 -5.34
N PHE A 182 -8.12 -25.48 -4.03
CA PHE A 182 -7.99 -24.33 -3.14
C PHE A 182 -6.90 -24.55 -2.11
N TYR A 183 -6.12 -23.50 -1.85
CA TYR A 183 -4.99 -23.50 -0.91
C TYR A 183 -5.18 -22.48 0.21
N ASP A 184 -4.51 -22.71 1.34
CA ASP A 184 -4.61 -21.83 2.52
C ASP A 184 -4.01 -20.44 2.34
N SER A 185 -3.10 -20.28 1.40
CA SER A 185 -2.62 -18.97 0.96
C SER A 185 -3.60 -18.21 0.05
N GLY A 186 -4.78 -18.77 -0.22
CA GLY A 186 -5.83 -18.13 -1.04
C GLY A 186 -5.72 -18.39 -2.54
N TYR A 187 -4.82 -19.27 -3.00
CA TYR A 187 -4.78 -19.69 -4.41
C TYR A 187 -6.00 -20.54 -4.78
N ALA A 188 -6.56 -20.29 -5.96
CA ALA A 188 -7.57 -21.07 -6.65
C ALA A 188 -7.01 -21.49 -8.02
N MET A 189 -6.71 -22.77 -8.20
CA MET A 189 -6.06 -23.32 -9.40
C MET A 189 -6.96 -24.35 -10.07
N PHE A 190 -6.86 -24.50 -11.39
CA PHE A 190 -7.57 -25.54 -12.14
C PHE A 190 -6.81 -26.87 -12.08
N TYR A 191 -7.52 -27.96 -11.80
CA TYR A 191 -7.01 -29.31 -11.68
C TYR A 191 -6.89 -29.99 -13.05
N PHE A 192 -5.78 -30.68 -13.28
CA PHE A 192 -5.52 -31.45 -14.49
C PHE A 192 -4.86 -32.78 -14.17
N ARG A 193 -4.83 -33.67 -15.16
CA ARG A 193 -4.03 -34.90 -15.16
C ARG A 193 -3.27 -35.04 -16.46
N ASP A 194 -2.06 -35.57 -16.39
CA ASP A 194 -1.30 -35.94 -17.57
C ASP A 194 -1.77 -37.30 -18.16
N ARG A 195 -1.13 -37.75 -19.24
CA ARG A 195 -1.42 -39.05 -19.88
C ARG A 195 -1.19 -40.26 -18.96
N ASN A 196 -0.33 -40.12 -17.97
CA ASN A 196 0.00 -41.16 -17.00
C ASN A 196 -0.90 -41.08 -15.76
N GLY A 197 -1.82 -40.12 -15.71
CA GLY A 197 -2.70 -39.87 -14.57
C GLY A 197 -2.08 -39.04 -13.45
N HIS A 198 -0.86 -38.51 -13.60
CA HIS A 198 -0.25 -37.64 -12.60
C HIS A 198 -1.03 -36.34 -12.50
N PRO A 199 -1.45 -35.96 -11.28
CA PRO A 199 -2.29 -34.81 -11.10
C PRO A 199 -1.42 -33.55 -10.94
N PHE A 200 -1.83 -32.46 -11.58
CA PHE A 200 -1.16 -31.17 -11.49
C PHE A 200 -2.20 -30.04 -11.56
N CYS A 201 -1.77 -28.80 -11.39
CA CYS A 201 -2.67 -27.66 -11.42
C CYS A 201 -2.15 -26.52 -12.30
N ILE A 202 -3.06 -25.74 -12.85
CA ILE A 202 -2.74 -24.54 -13.63
C ILE A 202 -3.51 -23.35 -13.07
N GLY A 203 -2.84 -22.22 -12.93
CA GLY A 203 -3.53 -20.96 -12.67
C GLY A 203 -2.58 -19.78 -12.59
N MET A 204 -3.13 -18.66 -12.15
CA MET A 204 -2.41 -17.40 -12.04
C MET A 204 -1.58 -17.33 -10.76
N THR A 205 -0.31 -17.00 -10.89
CA THR A 205 0.65 -16.75 -9.80
C THR A 205 1.36 -15.43 -10.04
N PRO A 206 2.11 -14.88 -9.09
CA PRO A 206 3.06 -13.79 -9.33
C PRO A 206 3.98 -13.95 -10.56
N LEU A 207 4.20 -15.19 -11.04
CA LEU A 207 4.97 -15.50 -12.26
C LEU A 207 4.12 -15.56 -13.54
N GLY A 208 2.85 -15.19 -13.47
CA GLY A 208 1.87 -15.35 -14.53
C GLY A 208 1.17 -16.71 -14.46
N ILE A 209 0.66 -17.16 -15.60
CA ILE A 209 -0.06 -18.43 -15.73
C ILE A 209 0.95 -19.58 -15.82
N VAL A 210 0.95 -20.44 -14.81
CA VAL A 210 1.93 -21.53 -14.64
C VAL A 210 1.25 -22.85 -14.35
N ALA A 211 1.91 -23.95 -14.73
CA ALA A 211 1.55 -25.30 -14.33
C ALA A 211 2.45 -25.71 -13.15
N LEU A 212 1.86 -26.23 -12.08
CA LEU A 212 2.52 -26.58 -10.84
C LEU A 212 2.08 -27.96 -10.36
N GLU A 213 2.98 -28.66 -9.66
CA GLU A 213 2.63 -29.83 -8.86
C GLU A 213 1.51 -29.49 -7.87
N ILE A 214 0.59 -30.40 -7.56
CA ILE A 214 -0.51 -30.07 -6.63
C ILE A 214 -0.01 -29.67 -5.24
N ASN A 215 1.13 -30.20 -4.81
CA ASN A 215 1.72 -29.87 -3.51
C ASN A 215 2.87 -28.88 -3.63
N PHE A 216 2.70 -27.83 -4.46
CA PHE A 216 3.78 -26.88 -4.79
C PHE A 216 4.25 -25.98 -3.64
N GLY A 217 3.65 -26.05 -2.45
CA GLY A 217 4.12 -25.32 -1.26
C GLY A 217 3.00 -25.01 -0.26
N PRO A 218 2.02 -24.17 -0.63
CA PRO A 218 0.84 -23.91 0.21
C PRO A 218 0.07 -25.18 0.50
N ARG A 219 -0.60 -25.22 1.65
CA ARG A 219 -1.37 -26.40 2.04
C ARG A 219 -2.66 -26.43 1.24
N LEU A 220 -2.89 -27.55 0.55
CA LEU A 220 -4.17 -27.83 -0.09
C LEU A 220 -5.26 -27.91 0.98
N ILE A 221 -6.32 -27.14 0.81
CA ILE A 221 -7.49 -27.15 1.70
C ILE A 221 -8.54 -28.09 1.16
N LYS A 222 -8.90 -27.98 -0.12
CA LYS A 222 -9.97 -28.78 -0.74
C LYS A 222 -9.97 -28.73 -2.25
N TYR A 223 -10.74 -29.64 -2.86
CA TYR A 223 -11.13 -29.58 -4.26
C TYR A 223 -12.59 -29.13 -4.42
N GLY A 224 -12.87 -28.26 -5.38
CA GLY A 224 -14.21 -27.77 -5.72
C GLY A 224 -14.70 -28.35 -7.04
N LYS A 225 -15.82 -29.07 -7.00
CA LYS A 225 -16.44 -29.70 -8.17
C LYS A 225 -17.19 -28.69 -9.02
N LEU A 226 -16.88 -28.63 -10.31
CA LEU A 226 -17.60 -27.83 -11.30
C LEU A 226 -18.59 -28.69 -12.09
N LYS A 227 -19.63 -28.03 -12.60
CA LYS A 227 -20.65 -28.62 -13.47
C LYS A 227 -20.41 -28.12 -14.89
N TYR A 228 -19.85 -29.00 -15.71
CA TYR A 228 -19.57 -28.73 -17.12
C TYR A 228 -20.75 -29.10 -18.01
#